data_AF-A0A9E2FN09-F1
#
_entry.id   AF-A0A9E2FN09-F1
#
_cell.length_a   1.000
_cell.length_b   1.000
_cell.length_c   1.000
_cell.angle_alpha   90.00
_cell.angle_beta   90.00
_cell.angle_gamma   90.00
#
_symmetry.space_group_name_H-M   'P 1'
#
loop_
_entity.id
_entity.type
_entity.pdbx_description
1 polymer ?
#
loop_
_entity_poly.entity_id
_entity_poly.type
_entity_poly.pdbx_seq_one_letter_code
_entity_poly.pdbx_strand_id
1 'polypeptide(L)'
;HMITTLAGPAVNVVICVICAIVLILWLGGLGAVPWNPLHPFMPINRSLVISSAQVWLLTVYGLSYFLLLINLLPVFPFDGGRVLQAWLWPRKGYGNSMLIATATGMIGAVVIGLIGLFLEESWLLLMITVFGYMTCYQTRRMLREQGELAGAFGSDFGQQFTRLDDDRQAERKPGPLARWRVQRAAKKAECERQQEAAHERAVEAALRKVADCGLTSLTARERQVLEKETERQRRVNS
;
A
#
# COMPACT_ATOMS: atom_id res chain seq x y z
N HIS A 1 10.32 -15.20 6.37
CA HIS A 1 9.64 -14.23 7.25
C HIS A 1 8.53 -14.83 8.13
N MET A 2 7.86 -15.94 7.78
CA MET A 2 6.81 -16.55 8.62
C MET A 2 7.33 -17.17 9.94
N ILE A 3 8.52 -17.75 9.92
CA ILE A 3 9.10 -18.43 11.11
C ILE A 3 9.39 -17.41 12.23
N THR A 4 9.84 -16.21 11.88
CA THR A 4 10.14 -15.14 12.85
C THR A 4 8.88 -14.52 13.46
N THR A 5 7.75 -14.51 12.76
CA THR A 5 6.47 -14.00 13.29
C THR A 5 5.79 -15.01 14.22
N LEU A 6 6.02 -16.30 14.01
CA LEU A 6 5.51 -17.37 14.88
C LEU A 6 6.35 -17.60 16.14
N ALA A 7 7.57 -17.06 16.22
CA ALA A 7 8.44 -17.24 17.38
C ALA A 7 7.85 -16.66 18.67
N GLY A 8 7.17 -15.50 18.60
CA GLY A 8 6.51 -14.88 19.75
C GLY A 8 5.40 -15.76 20.34
N PRO A 9 4.36 -16.12 19.55
CA PRO A 9 3.29 -17.00 20.01
C PRO A 9 3.79 -18.37 20.45
N ALA A 10 4.79 -18.94 19.75
CA ALA A 10 5.35 -20.24 20.09
C ALA A 10 6.00 -20.25 21.48
N VAL A 11 6.72 -19.18 21.84
CA VAL A 11 7.29 -19.05 23.19
C VAL A 11 6.18 -18.95 24.24
N ASN A 12 5.12 -18.19 23.96
CA ASN A 12 4.00 -18.09 24.89
C ASN A 12 3.25 -19.42 25.07
N VAL A 13 3.13 -20.23 24.00
CA VAL A 13 2.61 -21.60 24.05
C VAL A 13 3.48 -22.48 24.94
N VAL A 14 4.80 -22.44 24.76
CA VAL A 14 5.75 -23.23 25.56
C VAL A 14 5.66 -22.83 27.04
N ILE A 15 5.60 -21.54 27.35
CA ILE A 15 5.43 -21.05 28.73
C ILE A 15 4.11 -21.54 29.33
N CYS A 16 3.00 -21.44 28.60
CA CYS A 16 1.70 -21.92 29.06
C CYS A 16 1.71 -23.43 29.34
N VAL A 17 2.32 -24.23 28.47
CA VAL A 17 2.42 -25.69 28.63
C VAL A 17 3.28 -26.04 29.85
N ILE A 18 4.44 -25.41 30.02
CA ILE A 18 5.31 -25.64 31.17
C ILE A 18 4.60 -25.24 32.48
N CYS A 19 3.99 -24.06 32.52
CA CYS A 19 3.25 -23.61 33.70
C CYS A 19 2.05 -24.51 34.02
N ALA A 20 1.33 -25.01 33.00
CA ALA A 20 0.24 -25.97 33.20
C ALA A 20 0.76 -27.31 33.77
N ILE A 21 1.87 -27.83 33.25
CA ILE A 21 2.48 -29.06 33.74
C ILE A 21 2.94 -28.89 35.19
N VAL A 22 3.61 -27.78 35.52
CA VAL A 22 4.02 -27.48 36.89
C VAL A 22 2.81 -27.34 37.81
N LEU A 23 1.74 -26.67 37.39
CA LEU A 23 0.48 -26.58 38.14
C LEU A 23 -0.14 -27.96 38.37
N ILE A 24 -0.24 -28.81 37.34
CA ILE A 24 -0.84 -30.15 37.48
C ILE A 24 -0.02 -31.03 38.43
N LEU A 25 1.31 -31.01 38.30
CA LEU A 25 2.22 -31.81 39.12
C LEU A 25 2.29 -31.32 40.57
N TRP A 26 2.20 -30.01 40.80
CA TRP A 26 2.39 -29.40 42.11
C TRP A 26 1.09 -29.18 42.89
N LEU A 27 -0.04 -29.02 42.19
CA LEU A 27 -1.37 -28.84 42.77
C LEU A 27 -2.23 -30.12 42.78
N GLY A 28 -1.74 -31.23 42.20
CA GLY A 28 -2.30 -32.56 42.39
C GLY A 28 -3.59 -32.86 41.62
N GLY A 29 -3.91 -32.11 40.56
CA GLY A 29 -5.06 -32.45 39.71
C GLY A 29 -5.39 -31.45 38.61
N LEU A 30 -6.16 -31.91 37.62
CA LEU A 30 -6.63 -31.10 36.48
C LEU A 30 -7.54 -29.93 36.87
N GLY A 31 -8.16 -29.98 38.07
CA GLY A 31 -9.02 -28.92 38.61
C GLY A 31 -8.27 -27.69 39.13
N ALA A 32 -6.94 -27.75 39.20
CA ALA A 32 -6.07 -26.64 39.54
C ALA A 32 -5.88 -25.64 38.39
N VAL A 33 -6.12 -26.08 37.16
CA VAL A 33 -5.88 -25.28 35.97
C VAL A 33 -7.15 -24.49 35.63
N PRO A 34 -7.06 -23.16 35.47
CA PRO A 34 -8.16 -22.35 34.98
C PRO A 34 -8.32 -22.54 33.47
N TRP A 35 -9.20 -23.46 33.05
CA TRP A 35 -9.49 -23.71 31.64
C TRP A 35 -10.45 -22.69 31.01
N ASN A 36 -11.07 -21.81 31.81
CA ASN A 36 -12.06 -20.86 31.32
C ASN A 36 -11.37 -19.57 30.80
N PRO A 37 -11.48 -19.25 29.49
CA PRO A 37 -10.86 -18.07 28.90
C PRO A 37 -11.42 -16.75 29.44
N LEU A 38 -12.63 -16.74 30.00
CA LEU A 38 -13.27 -15.54 30.58
C LEU A 38 -12.83 -15.29 32.03
N HIS A 39 -12.32 -16.31 32.72
CA HIS A 39 -11.79 -16.20 34.07
C HIS A 39 -10.42 -16.87 34.18
N PRO A 40 -9.40 -16.33 33.48
CA PRO A 40 -8.05 -16.93 33.43
C PRO A 40 -7.35 -16.93 34.80
N PHE A 41 -7.84 -16.14 35.75
CA PHE A 41 -7.29 -16.00 37.10
C PHE A 41 -8.00 -16.87 38.16
N MET A 42 -8.99 -17.68 37.78
CA MET A 42 -9.78 -18.45 38.76
C MET A 42 -9.74 -19.96 38.47
N PRO A 43 -9.15 -20.80 39.36
CA PRO A 43 -9.10 -22.24 39.18
C PRO A 43 -10.50 -22.87 39.25
N ILE A 44 -10.65 -24.05 38.64
CA ILE A 44 -11.90 -24.84 38.71
C ILE A 44 -12.20 -25.23 40.17
N ASN A 45 -11.18 -25.60 40.95
CA ASN A 45 -11.30 -25.97 42.36
C ASN A 45 -10.39 -25.11 43.24
N ARG A 46 -10.98 -24.10 43.90
CA ARG A 46 -10.22 -23.18 44.80
C ARG A 46 -9.62 -23.88 46.02
N SER A 47 -10.17 -25.01 46.44
CA SER A 47 -9.69 -25.79 47.60
C SER A 47 -8.31 -26.42 47.40
N LEU A 48 -7.83 -26.50 46.15
CA LEU A 48 -6.49 -27.03 45.83
C LEU A 48 -5.38 -25.97 45.99
N VAL A 49 -5.74 -24.69 46.10
CA VAL A 49 -4.78 -23.59 46.29
C VAL A 49 -4.64 -23.30 47.78
N ILE A 50 -3.50 -23.69 48.34
CA ILE A 50 -3.24 -23.69 49.79
C ILE A 50 -2.10 -22.71 50.14
N SER A 51 -1.22 -22.38 49.20
CA SER A 51 -0.02 -21.55 49.40
C SER A 51 0.01 -20.30 48.52
N SER A 52 0.56 -19.20 49.03
CA SER A 52 0.76 -17.94 48.30
C SER A 52 1.62 -18.12 47.04
N ALA A 53 2.57 -19.06 47.03
CA ALA A 53 3.38 -19.37 45.86
C ALA A 53 2.54 -19.96 44.72
N GLN A 54 1.50 -20.73 45.06
CA GLN A 54 0.59 -21.34 44.10
C GLN A 54 -0.33 -20.30 43.46
N VAL A 55 -0.76 -19.30 44.24
CA VAL A 55 -1.51 -18.14 43.72
C VAL A 55 -0.67 -17.37 42.70
N TRP A 56 0.59 -17.10 42.99
CA TRP A 56 1.50 -16.43 42.05
C TRP A 56 1.67 -17.23 40.74
N LEU A 57 1.89 -18.54 40.85
CA LEU A 57 2.03 -19.41 39.69
C LEU A 57 0.75 -19.42 38.83
N LEU A 58 -0.43 -19.44 39.49
CA LEU A 58 -1.73 -19.38 38.83
C LEU A 58 -1.96 -18.03 38.13
N THR A 59 -1.55 -16.91 38.74
CA THR A 59 -1.61 -15.59 38.12
C THR A 59 -0.71 -15.51 36.88
N VAL A 60 0.52 -16.02 36.95
CA VAL A 60 1.45 -16.07 35.81
C VAL A 60 0.90 -16.94 34.68
N TYR A 61 0.35 -18.11 35.02
CA TYR A 61 -0.31 -18.99 34.05
C TYR A 61 -1.52 -18.29 33.41
N GLY A 62 -2.41 -17.71 34.20
CA GLY A 62 -3.61 -17.03 33.72
C GLY A 62 -3.27 -15.86 32.79
N LEU A 63 -2.28 -15.05 33.14
CA LEU A 63 -1.83 -13.95 32.29
C LEU A 63 -1.22 -14.46 30.97
N SER A 64 -0.38 -15.49 31.02
CA SER A 64 0.24 -16.10 29.84
C SER A 64 -0.82 -16.73 28.92
N TYR A 65 -1.80 -17.42 29.51
CA TYR A 65 -2.91 -18.06 28.81
C TYR A 65 -3.84 -17.02 28.15
N PHE A 66 -4.15 -15.95 28.87
CA PHE A 66 -4.91 -14.82 28.32
C PHE A 66 -4.16 -14.13 27.16
N LEU A 67 -2.86 -13.87 27.35
CA LEU A 67 -1.99 -13.34 26.28
C LEU A 67 -1.92 -14.30 25.10
N LEU A 68 -1.95 -15.61 25.32
CA LEU A 68 -1.91 -16.61 24.26
C LEU A 68 -3.21 -16.59 23.45
N LEU A 69 -4.35 -16.55 24.12
CA LEU A 69 -5.67 -16.43 23.49
C LEU A 69 -5.77 -15.17 22.63
N ILE A 70 -5.34 -14.03 23.16
CA ILE A 70 -5.32 -12.76 22.42
C ILE A 70 -4.36 -12.83 21.22
N ASN A 71 -3.16 -13.39 21.40
CA ASN A 71 -2.19 -13.52 20.32
C ASN A 71 -2.61 -14.52 19.24
N LEU A 72 -3.45 -15.51 19.56
CA LEU A 72 -3.97 -16.45 18.58
C LEU A 72 -5.22 -15.93 17.86
N LEU A 73 -5.87 -14.89 18.40
CA LEU A 73 -7.04 -14.27 17.80
C LEU A 73 -6.66 -13.61 16.46
N PRO A 74 -7.41 -13.83 15.36
CA PRO A 74 -7.08 -13.33 14.02
C PRO A 74 -7.38 -11.82 13.85
N VAL A 75 -6.92 -11.00 14.79
CA VAL A 75 -7.19 -9.57 14.90
C VAL A 75 -5.85 -8.84 14.98
N PHE A 76 -5.58 -7.97 14.00
CA PHE A 76 -4.45 -7.05 14.06
C PHE A 76 -4.71 -6.03 15.19
N PRO A 77 -3.71 -5.63 16.01
CA PRO A 77 -2.26 -5.75 15.84
C PRO A 77 -1.60 -7.01 16.43
N PHE A 78 -2.38 -7.95 16.97
CA PHE A 78 -1.85 -9.16 17.59
C PHE A 78 -1.24 -10.12 16.56
N ASP A 79 -0.42 -11.05 17.04
CA ASP A 79 0.33 -11.97 16.18
C ASP A 79 -0.59 -12.80 15.26
N GLY A 80 -1.81 -13.13 15.68
CA GLY A 80 -2.81 -13.81 14.87
C GLY A 80 -3.26 -12.99 13.65
N GLY A 81 -3.29 -11.66 13.74
CA GLY A 81 -3.50 -10.77 12.59
C GLY A 81 -2.34 -10.82 11.59
N ARG A 82 -1.12 -11.00 12.07
CA ARG A 82 0.07 -11.18 11.23
C ARG A 82 0.10 -12.56 10.57
N VAL A 83 -0.35 -13.60 11.28
CA VAL A 83 -0.54 -14.95 10.70
C VAL A 83 -1.59 -14.92 9.60
N LEU A 84 -2.73 -14.23 9.82
CA LEU A 84 -3.75 -14.01 8.80
C LEU A 84 -3.15 -13.29 7.58
N GLN A 85 -2.40 -12.20 7.80
CA GLN A 85 -1.73 -11.48 6.72
C GLN A 85 -0.73 -12.35 5.95
N ALA A 86 0.09 -13.14 6.64
CA ALA A 86 1.06 -14.02 6.02
C ALA A 86 0.40 -15.14 5.21
N TRP A 87 -0.76 -15.63 5.65
CA TRP A 87 -1.54 -16.62 4.89
C TRP A 87 -2.17 -16.02 3.63
N LEU A 88 -2.60 -14.75 3.68
CA LEU A 88 -3.17 -14.05 2.52
C LEU A 88 -2.10 -13.56 1.53
N TRP A 89 -0.89 -13.27 2.00
CA TRP A 89 0.20 -12.72 1.21
C TRP A 89 0.45 -13.46 -0.10
N PRO A 90 0.66 -14.79 -0.14
CA PRO A 90 0.98 -15.50 -1.39
C PRO A 90 -0.14 -15.42 -2.45
N ARG A 91 -1.39 -15.12 -2.06
CA ARG A 91 -2.53 -15.02 -2.98
C ARG A 91 -2.89 -13.61 -3.41
N LYS A 92 -2.71 -12.61 -2.54
CA LYS A 92 -3.23 -11.26 -2.76
C LYS A 92 -2.14 -10.17 -2.84
N GLY A 93 -0.88 -10.51 -2.59
CA GLY A 93 0.21 -9.54 -2.47
C GLY A 93 0.21 -8.87 -1.09
N TYR A 94 1.31 -8.17 -0.77
CA TYR A 94 1.57 -7.66 0.58
C TYR A 94 0.55 -6.56 0.99
N GLY A 95 0.32 -5.55 0.15
CA GLY A 95 -0.61 -4.45 0.44
C GLY A 95 -2.06 -4.88 0.70
N ASN A 96 -2.62 -5.73 -0.17
CA ASN A 96 -3.99 -6.26 -0.01
C ASN A 96 -4.15 -7.13 1.25
N SER A 97 -3.12 -7.92 1.57
CA SER A 97 -3.17 -8.82 2.72
C SER A 97 -3.13 -8.04 4.02
N MET A 98 -2.32 -6.98 4.07
CA MET A 98 -2.27 -6.08 5.22
C MET A 98 -3.53 -5.22 5.36
N LEU A 99 -4.16 -4.85 4.24
CA LEU A 99 -5.47 -4.20 4.23
C LEU A 99 -6.54 -5.05 4.90
N ILE A 100 -6.61 -6.34 4.56
CA ILE A 100 -7.60 -7.26 5.11
C ILE A 100 -7.30 -7.52 6.58
N ALA A 101 -6.04 -7.71 6.95
CA ALA A 101 -5.64 -7.89 8.36
C ALA A 101 -5.94 -6.66 9.24
N THR A 102 -5.69 -5.45 8.73
CA THR A 102 -6.05 -4.21 9.45
C THR A 102 -7.57 -4.00 9.51
N ALA A 103 -8.31 -4.39 8.47
CA ALA A 103 -9.78 -4.33 8.48
C ALA A 103 -10.39 -5.28 9.51
N THR A 104 -9.94 -6.53 9.59
CA THR A 104 -10.39 -7.46 10.64
C THR A 104 -9.96 -6.97 12.03
N GLY A 105 -8.78 -6.36 12.15
CA GLY A 105 -8.31 -5.68 13.34
C GLY A 105 -9.26 -4.57 13.83
N MET A 106 -9.67 -3.67 12.94
CA MET A 106 -10.60 -2.57 13.27
C MET A 106 -11.99 -3.09 13.65
N ILE A 107 -12.52 -4.08 12.93
CA ILE A 107 -13.82 -4.70 13.27
C ILE A 107 -13.72 -5.38 14.64
N GLY A 108 -12.65 -6.15 14.89
CA GLY A 108 -12.39 -6.79 16.17
C GLY A 108 -12.29 -5.78 17.31
N ALA A 109 -11.57 -4.68 17.11
CA ALA A 109 -11.48 -3.59 18.09
C ALA A 109 -12.86 -2.99 18.40
N VAL A 110 -13.69 -2.71 17.40
CA VAL A 110 -15.05 -2.20 17.62
C VAL A 110 -15.89 -3.20 18.42
N VAL A 111 -15.85 -4.49 18.08
CA VAL A 111 -16.59 -5.53 18.81
C VAL A 111 -16.10 -5.64 20.26
N ILE A 112 -14.79 -5.66 20.49
CA ILE A 112 -14.20 -5.70 21.84
C ILE A 112 -14.56 -4.44 22.63
N GLY A 113 -14.54 -3.26 21.99
CA GLY A 113 -14.96 -2.01 22.60
C GLY A 113 -16.43 -2.02 23.01
N LEU A 114 -17.31 -2.49 22.13
CA LEU A 114 -18.73 -2.65 22.43
C LEU A 114 -18.94 -3.61 23.60
N ILE A 115 -18.27 -4.77 23.59
CA ILE A 115 -18.30 -5.71 24.71
C ILE A 115 -17.81 -5.04 26.00
N GLY A 116 -16.70 -4.31 25.94
CA GLY A 116 -16.13 -3.58 27.09
C GLY A 116 -17.01 -2.47 27.65
N LEU A 117 -18.00 -1.97 26.90
CA LEU A 117 -19.01 -1.04 27.42
C LEU A 117 -20.10 -1.75 28.24
N PHE A 118 -20.36 -3.04 27.98
CA PHE A 118 -21.35 -3.83 28.70
C PHE A 118 -20.77 -4.57 29.92
N LEU A 119 -19.45 -4.72 30.02
CA LEU A 119 -18.80 -5.25 31.22
C LEU A 119 -18.49 -4.09 32.19
N GLU A 120 -19.05 -4.15 33.39
CA GLU A 120 -18.66 -3.27 34.50
C GLU A 120 -17.14 -3.40 34.77
N GLU A 121 -16.46 -2.31 35.15
CA GLU A 121 -15.01 -2.27 35.48
C GLU A 121 -14.02 -2.56 34.32
N SER A 122 -14.36 -2.20 33.07
CA SER A 122 -13.57 -2.56 31.88
C SER A 122 -12.75 -1.41 31.26
N TRP A 123 -12.25 -0.45 32.05
CA TRP A 123 -11.42 0.66 31.55
C TRP A 123 -10.21 0.17 30.73
N LEU A 124 -9.59 -0.93 31.17
CA LEU A 124 -8.45 -1.53 30.49
C LEU A 124 -8.81 -2.08 29.09
N LEU A 125 -10.00 -2.68 28.93
CA LEU A 125 -10.49 -3.15 27.62
C LEU A 125 -10.77 -1.98 26.66
N LEU A 126 -11.29 -0.85 27.18
CA LEU A 126 -11.45 0.37 26.39
C LEU A 126 -10.09 0.91 25.93
N MET A 127 -9.09 0.98 26.80
CA MET A 127 -7.73 1.41 26.44
C MET A 127 -7.11 0.51 25.36
N ILE A 128 -7.19 -0.81 25.53
CA ILE A 128 -6.70 -1.78 24.54
C ILE A 128 -7.44 -1.61 23.20
N THR A 129 -8.75 -1.38 23.25
CA THR A 129 -9.56 -1.16 22.05
C THR A 129 -9.12 0.08 21.29
N VAL A 130 -9.01 1.22 21.97
CA VAL A 130 -8.60 2.49 21.37
C VAL A 130 -7.19 2.36 20.78
N PHE A 131 -6.26 1.76 21.53
CA PHE A 131 -4.89 1.54 21.07
C PHE A 131 -4.82 0.60 19.86
N GLY A 132 -5.55 -0.52 19.89
CA GLY A 132 -5.63 -1.48 18.80
C GLY A 132 -6.23 -0.87 17.53
N TYR A 133 -7.33 -0.12 17.67
CA TYR A 133 -7.95 0.60 16.56
C TYR A 133 -6.99 1.64 15.97
N MET A 134 -6.31 2.42 16.81
CA MET A 134 -5.33 3.42 16.39
C MET A 134 -4.15 2.79 15.65
N THR A 135 -3.65 1.64 16.11
CA THR A 135 -2.56 0.92 15.45
C THR A 135 -2.99 0.42 14.07
N CYS A 136 -4.20 -0.13 13.96
CA CYS A 136 -4.76 -0.52 12.66
C CYS A 136 -4.89 0.68 11.72
N TYR A 137 -5.39 1.81 12.24
CA TYR A 137 -5.59 3.03 11.46
C TYR A 137 -4.26 3.62 10.96
N GLN A 138 -3.25 3.72 11.83
CA GLN A 138 -1.90 4.17 11.48
C GLN A 138 -1.26 3.27 10.43
N THR A 139 -1.37 1.95 10.61
CA THR A 139 -0.86 0.97 9.63
C THR A 139 -1.53 1.14 8.26
N ARG A 140 -2.85 1.33 8.25
CA ARG A 140 -3.60 1.55 7.00
C ARG A 140 -3.21 2.87 6.33
N ARG A 141 -2.91 3.91 7.11
CA ARG A 141 -2.40 5.19 6.59
C ARG A 141 -1.02 5.03 5.96
N MET A 142 -0.11 4.31 6.62
CA MET A 142 1.23 4.04 6.10
C MET A 142 1.19 3.27 4.76
N LEU A 143 0.32 2.27 4.63
CA LEU A 143 0.12 1.54 3.37
C LEU A 143 -0.40 2.44 2.22
N ARG A 144 -1.13 3.52 2.55
CA ARG A 144 -1.62 4.48 1.54
C ARG A 144 -0.47 5.33 1.04
N GLU A 145 0.36 5.81 1.94
CA GLU A 145 1.52 6.66 1.63
C GLU A 145 2.58 5.90 0.83
N GLN A 146 2.74 4.59 1.05
CA GLN A 146 3.64 3.73 0.28
C GLN A 146 3.12 3.37 -1.11
N GLY A 147 1.91 3.81 -1.51
CA GLY A 147 1.35 3.55 -2.84
C GLY A 147 0.93 2.09 -3.10
N GLU A 148 1.14 1.17 -2.16
CA GLU A 148 0.73 -0.23 -2.31
C GLU A 148 -0.79 -0.40 -2.40
N LEU A 149 -1.52 0.50 -1.76
CA LEU A 149 -2.97 0.59 -1.85
C LEU A 149 -3.48 1.11 -3.21
N ALA A 150 -2.68 1.94 -3.89
CA ALA A 150 -3.03 2.46 -5.21
C ALA A 150 -3.00 1.36 -6.29
N GLY A 151 -2.06 0.42 -6.18
CA GLY A 151 -2.00 -0.76 -7.07
C GLY A 151 -3.04 -1.85 -6.77
N ALA A 152 -3.64 -1.84 -5.58
CA ALA A 152 -4.50 -2.91 -5.06
C ALA A 152 -6.01 -2.68 -5.27
N PHE A 153 -6.47 -1.42 -5.24
CA PHE A 153 -7.89 -1.07 -5.39
C PHE A 153 -8.12 0.10 -6.37
N GLY A 154 -7.11 0.93 -6.63
CA GLY A 154 -7.24 2.17 -7.40
C GLY A 154 -6.89 2.04 -8.89
N SER A 155 -5.87 1.24 -9.24
CA SER A 155 -5.43 1.09 -10.63
C SER A 155 -6.39 0.24 -11.47
N ASP A 156 -6.91 -0.85 -10.93
CA ASP A 156 -7.71 -1.81 -11.72
C ASP A 156 -9.18 -1.36 -11.84
N PHE A 157 -9.79 -0.86 -10.76
CA PHE A 157 -11.18 -0.38 -10.78
C PHE A 157 -11.31 0.96 -11.53
N GLY A 158 -10.34 1.86 -11.36
CA GLY A 158 -10.29 3.13 -12.08
C GLY A 158 -10.06 2.94 -13.58
N GLN A 159 -9.16 2.02 -13.97
CA GLN A 159 -8.93 1.68 -15.39
C GLN A 159 -10.10 0.93 -16.03
N GLN A 160 -10.85 0.11 -15.28
CA GLN A 160 -12.04 -0.56 -15.82
C GLN A 160 -13.15 0.45 -16.15
N PHE A 161 -13.41 1.44 -15.27
CA PHE A 161 -14.39 2.51 -15.55
C PHE A 161 -13.92 3.44 -16.67
N THR A 162 -12.64 3.85 -16.65
CA THR A 162 -12.10 4.69 -17.74
C THR A 162 -12.03 3.96 -19.07
N ARG A 163 -11.79 2.64 -19.12
CA ARG A 163 -11.92 1.85 -20.36
C ARG A 163 -13.35 1.76 -20.86
N LEU A 164 -14.35 1.61 -19.99
CA LEU A 164 -15.75 1.60 -20.42
C LEU A 164 -16.21 2.96 -20.97
N ASP A 165 -15.68 4.07 -20.41
CA ASP A 165 -15.92 5.41 -20.95
C ASP A 165 -15.14 5.65 -22.25
N ASP A 166 -13.91 5.12 -22.37
CA ASP A 166 -13.09 5.22 -23.58
C ASP A 166 -13.65 4.34 -24.70
N ASP A 167 -14.13 3.13 -24.42
CA ASP A 167 -14.80 2.24 -25.39
C ASP A 167 -16.14 2.86 -25.87
N ARG A 168 -16.92 3.49 -24.97
CA ARG A 168 -18.12 4.26 -25.38
C ARG A 168 -17.79 5.51 -26.18
N GLN A 169 -16.64 6.15 -25.94
CA GLN A 169 -16.21 7.33 -26.70
C GLN A 169 -15.54 6.96 -28.03
N ALA A 170 -14.83 5.83 -28.10
CA ALA A 170 -14.19 5.29 -29.29
C ALA A 170 -15.21 4.84 -30.34
N GLU A 171 -16.40 4.40 -29.94
CA GLU A 171 -17.50 4.11 -30.88
C GLU A 171 -18.10 5.37 -31.53
N ARG A 172 -17.89 6.56 -30.95
CA ARG A 172 -18.41 7.82 -31.50
C ARG A 172 -17.50 8.29 -32.62
N LYS A 173 -17.65 7.65 -33.80
CA LYS A 173 -16.95 7.98 -35.05
C LYS A 173 -16.83 9.51 -35.17
N PRO A 174 -15.61 10.09 -35.20
CA PRO A 174 -15.45 11.54 -35.28
C PRO A 174 -16.17 12.04 -36.52
N GLY A 175 -17.01 13.06 -36.35
CA GLY A 175 -17.85 13.59 -37.42
C GLY A 175 -17.02 14.01 -38.64
N PRO A 176 -17.64 14.09 -39.83
CA PRO A 176 -16.93 14.40 -41.08
C PRO A 176 -16.12 15.70 -40.99
N LEU A 177 -16.61 16.69 -40.23
CA LEU A 177 -15.93 17.97 -40.02
C LEU A 177 -14.66 17.86 -39.17
N ALA A 178 -14.65 17.00 -38.15
CA ALA A 178 -13.48 16.79 -37.30
C ALA A 178 -12.35 16.12 -38.09
N ARG A 179 -12.70 15.12 -38.91
CA ARG A 179 -11.75 14.45 -39.82
C ARG A 179 -11.16 15.43 -40.83
N TRP A 180 -11.99 16.30 -41.41
CA TRP A 180 -11.54 17.34 -42.34
C TRP A 180 -10.57 18.35 -41.71
N ARG A 181 -10.79 18.76 -40.46
CA ARG A 181 -9.88 19.66 -39.73
C ARG A 181 -8.52 19.00 -39.47
N VAL A 182 -8.52 17.74 -39.02
CA VAL A 182 -7.29 16.97 -38.77
C VAL A 182 -6.51 16.77 -40.06
N GLN A 183 -7.18 16.42 -41.17
CA GLN A 183 -6.52 16.27 -42.47
C GLN A 183 -5.93 17.59 -43.00
N ARG A 184 -6.62 18.73 -42.82
CA ARG A 184 -6.08 20.04 -43.19
C ARG A 184 -4.87 20.44 -42.35
N ALA A 185 -4.91 20.16 -41.05
CA ALA A 185 -3.79 20.43 -40.15
C ALA A 185 -2.56 19.58 -40.54
N ALA A 186 -2.76 18.30 -40.85
CA ALA A 186 -1.69 17.40 -41.29
C ALA A 186 -1.06 17.86 -42.62
N LYS A 187 -1.87 18.19 -43.63
CA LYS A 187 -1.37 18.72 -44.92
C LYS A 187 -0.61 20.04 -44.77
N LYS A 188 -1.08 20.92 -43.88
CA LYS A 188 -0.40 22.19 -43.60
C LYS A 188 0.98 21.95 -42.97
N ALA A 189 1.05 21.07 -41.98
CA ALA A 189 2.30 20.69 -41.31
C ALA A 189 3.28 19.95 -42.25
N GLU A 190 2.79 19.19 -43.23
CA GLU A 190 3.64 18.61 -44.28
C GLU A 190 4.22 19.68 -45.21
N CYS A 191 3.42 20.65 -45.64
CA CYS A 191 3.88 21.75 -46.49
C CYS A 191 4.91 22.63 -45.76
N GLU A 192 4.66 22.96 -44.49
CA GLU A 192 5.59 23.73 -43.65
C GLU A 192 6.94 22.99 -43.52
N ARG A 193 6.92 21.69 -43.21
CA ARG A 193 8.14 20.88 -43.14
C ARG A 193 8.89 20.82 -44.48
N GLN A 194 8.19 20.76 -45.61
CA GLN A 194 8.83 20.79 -46.93
C GLN A 194 9.44 22.15 -47.25
N GLN A 195 8.78 23.24 -46.86
CA GLN A 195 9.30 24.60 -47.03
C GLN A 195 10.53 24.86 -46.17
N GLU A 196 10.51 24.43 -44.91
CA GLU A 196 11.66 24.51 -44.00
C GLU A 196 12.85 23.73 -44.56
N ALA A 197 12.64 22.46 -44.96
CA ALA A 197 13.70 21.64 -45.54
C ALA A 197 14.26 22.22 -46.86
N ALA A 198 13.43 22.84 -47.71
CA ALA A 198 13.88 23.49 -48.94
C ALA A 198 14.69 24.77 -48.65
N HIS A 199 14.27 25.52 -47.64
CA HIS A 199 14.96 26.74 -47.19
C HIS A 199 16.32 26.41 -46.59
N GLU A 200 16.41 25.40 -45.72
CA GLU A 200 17.67 24.91 -45.16
C GLU A 200 18.66 24.48 -46.25
N ARG A 201 18.20 23.76 -47.27
CA ARG A 201 19.05 23.37 -48.42
C ARG A 201 19.56 24.57 -49.21
N ALA A 202 18.74 25.61 -49.39
CA ALA A 202 19.16 26.82 -50.10
C ALA A 202 20.23 27.60 -49.32
N VAL A 203 20.07 27.68 -47.98
CA VAL A 203 21.06 28.26 -47.08
C VAL A 203 22.36 27.45 -47.13
N GLU A 204 22.28 26.13 -47.02
CA GLU A 204 23.46 25.26 -47.06
C GLU A 204 24.22 25.38 -48.39
N ALA A 205 23.50 25.40 -49.52
CA ALA A 205 24.10 25.56 -50.84
C ALA A 205 24.80 26.93 -50.98
N ALA A 206 24.17 28.00 -50.47
CA ALA A 206 24.79 29.32 -50.46
C ALA A 206 26.05 29.37 -49.58
N LEU A 207 26.01 28.77 -48.38
CA LEU A 207 27.16 28.68 -47.47
C LEU A 207 28.31 27.86 -48.07
N ARG A 208 28.03 26.72 -48.69
CA ARG A 208 29.05 25.92 -49.39
C ARG A 208 29.74 26.73 -50.49
N LYS A 209 28.96 27.45 -51.30
CA LYS A 209 29.49 28.30 -52.37
C LYS A 209 30.35 29.45 -51.84
N VAL A 210 29.97 30.05 -50.71
CA VAL A 210 30.79 31.06 -50.01
C VAL A 210 32.11 30.45 -49.56
N ALA A 211 32.08 29.23 -49.01
CA ALA A 211 33.27 28.54 -48.52
C ALA A 211 34.27 28.22 -49.65
N ASP A 212 33.78 27.82 -50.82
CA ASP A 212 34.63 27.42 -51.94
C ASP A 212 35.17 28.60 -52.77
N CYS A 213 34.37 29.66 -52.97
CA CYS A 213 34.67 30.72 -53.95
C CYS A 213 34.66 32.15 -53.35
N GLY A 214 34.39 32.30 -52.05
CA GLY A 214 34.29 33.60 -51.39
C GLY A 214 32.99 34.37 -51.67
N LEU A 215 32.76 35.44 -50.91
CA LEU A 215 31.52 36.23 -50.87
C LEU A 215 31.14 36.93 -52.19
N THR A 216 32.09 37.11 -53.12
CA THR A 216 31.86 37.77 -54.41
C THR A 216 31.21 36.86 -55.46
N SER A 217 31.11 35.56 -55.18
CA SER A 217 30.58 34.54 -56.11
C SER A 217 29.06 34.31 -56.00
N LEU A 218 28.38 34.93 -55.03
CA LEU A 218 26.95 34.71 -54.78
C LEU A 218 26.07 35.49 -55.75
N THR A 219 24.98 34.85 -56.16
CA THR A 219 23.90 35.53 -56.89
C THR A 219 23.08 36.42 -55.95
N ALA A 220 22.40 37.43 -56.51
CA ALA A 220 21.58 38.37 -55.73
C ALA A 220 20.51 37.67 -54.85
N ARG A 221 19.97 36.53 -55.31
CA ARG A 221 18.99 35.73 -54.55
C ARG A 221 19.63 34.98 -53.38
N GLU A 222 20.79 34.37 -53.56
CA GLU A 222 21.52 33.65 -52.50
C GLU A 222 21.98 34.61 -51.39
N ARG A 223 22.44 35.81 -51.77
CA ARG A 223 22.84 36.86 -50.81
C ARG A 223 21.68 37.32 -49.93
N GLN A 224 20.50 37.50 -50.51
CA GLN A 224 19.28 37.88 -49.76
C GLN A 224 18.83 36.79 -48.77
N VAL A 225 19.01 35.51 -49.11
CA VAL A 225 18.67 34.39 -48.21
C VAL A 225 19.59 34.40 -46.97
N LEU A 226 20.90 34.60 -47.17
CA LEU A 226 21.86 34.68 -46.07
C LEU A 226 21.68 35.92 -45.19
N GLU A 227 21.38 37.08 -45.80
CA GLU A 227 21.13 38.32 -45.06
C GLU A 227 19.92 38.19 -44.14
N LYS A 228 18.82 37.61 -44.64
CA LYS A 228 17.62 37.31 -43.85
C LYS A 228 17.90 36.34 -42.69
N GLU A 229 18.71 35.31 -42.90
CA GLU A 229 19.10 34.40 -41.80
C GLU A 229 20.02 35.08 -40.78
N THR A 230 20.94 35.94 -41.22
CA THR A 230 21.82 36.69 -40.32
C THR A 230 21.01 37.63 -39.43
N GLU A 231 19.99 38.31 -39.99
CA GLU A 231 19.05 39.13 -39.22
C GLU A 231 18.20 38.30 -38.24
N ARG A 232 17.74 37.11 -38.67
CA ARG A 232 16.97 36.19 -37.83
C ARG A 232 17.80 35.68 -36.64
N GLN A 233 19.05 35.27 -36.87
CA GLN A 233 19.95 34.84 -35.79
C GLN A 233 20.31 35.98 -34.82
N ARG A 234 20.49 37.21 -35.32
CA ARG A 234 20.70 38.38 -34.46
C ARG A 234 19.52 38.65 -33.53
N ARG A 235 18.28 38.47 -33.99
CA ARG A 235 17.07 38.62 -33.17
C ARG A 235 16.87 37.51 -32.13
N VAL A 236 17.37 36.30 -32.39
CA VAL A 236 17.30 35.18 -31.44
C VAL A 236 18.37 35.32 -30.35
N ASN A 237 19.52 35.92 -30.68
CA ASN A 237 20.65 36.11 -29.76
C ASN A 237 20.64 37.46 -29.02
N SER A 238 19.68 38.34 -29.29
CA SER A 238 19.45 39.62 -28.59
C SER A 238 18.40 39.49 -27.51
#